data_AF-A0A808FLD4-F1
#
_entry.id   AF-A0A808FLD4-F1
#
_cell.length_a   1.000
_cell.length_b   1.000
_cell.length_c   1.000
_cell.angle_alpha   90.00
_cell.angle_beta   90.00
_cell.angle_gamma   90.00
#
_symmetry.space_group_name_H-M   'P 1'
#
loop_
_entity.id
_entity.type
_entity.pdbx_description
1 polymer ?
#
loop_
_entity_poly.entity_id
_entity_poly.type
_entity_poly.pdbx_seq_one_letter_code
_entity_poly.pdbx_strand_id
1 'polypeptide(L)'
;MTPISVLDLAPVCEGSDTTHAFANMLDLAQHAERWGYQRYWLAEHHNMPGIASAATAVLIGHVAGGTKTIRVGAGGIMLPNHAPLQVAEQFGTLASLHPQRIDLGLGRAPGTDQPTARALRRYFDSADHFPQDVAELMRYFAPAVPGQLVQAVPGAGLEVPVWLLGSSLFSARLAAAMGLSFAFASHFAPDAMDEAVAIYRREFRPSAQLAKPHVMLALNVVAAETHAQAQRLFTTQQQSFVNLRRGKPGKIPPPIDDIGSFWQPHERAGVERALACTVLGDAEQIARGVAEFIERHTPDELLFTANIYDHAARLRSFEIAAAACRELDVTLVRFTSLCAAIGCDACTSIGKTSMQFQERSKSIRQLAELIRGVDIAMFTTVSADGRLVSRPLGTQEVEFDGDLWFATAADSPKVAEIAADPRVNVAYASASKNTYVSVAGTARVIHDRAKIDELWSPAMKVFFPGGKDDPNLRLIHVRAESAEYWDGPSGLLGKALYFVMTAVTDDTGSLSDNRVVDLK
;
A
#
# COMPACT_ATOMS: atom_id res chain seq x y z
N MET A 1 -25.64 -4.30 0.53
CA MET A 1 -24.67 -5.06 1.33
C MET A 1 -23.29 -5.05 0.69
N THR A 2 -22.26 -4.57 1.40
CA THR A 2 -20.85 -4.81 1.05
C THR A 2 -20.54 -6.27 1.36
N PRO A 3 -20.16 -7.12 0.40
CA PRO A 3 -19.84 -8.52 0.66
C PRO A 3 -18.64 -8.66 1.59
N ILE A 4 -18.60 -9.76 2.34
CA ILE A 4 -17.49 -10.12 3.22
C ILE A 4 -16.87 -11.44 2.77
N SER A 5 -15.55 -11.52 2.88
CA SER A 5 -14.74 -12.66 2.47
C SER A 5 -13.67 -12.98 3.52
N VAL A 6 -13.05 -14.15 3.42
CA VAL A 6 -12.00 -14.61 4.36
C VAL A 6 -10.65 -14.68 3.65
N LEU A 7 -9.60 -14.17 4.29
CA LEU A 7 -8.20 -14.46 3.95
C LEU A 7 -7.57 -15.32 5.04
N ASP A 8 -7.25 -16.57 4.68
CA ASP A 8 -6.59 -17.53 5.55
C ASP A 8 -5.12 -17.72 5.16
N LEU A 9 -4.27 -17.84 6.18
CA LEU A 9 -2.84 -18.11 6.08
C LEU A 9 -2.50 -19.57 6.46
N ALA A 10 -3.51 -20.41 6.71
CA ALA A 10 -3.35 -21.76 7.25
C ALA A 10 -2.37 -21.77 8.46
N PRO A 11 -2.72 -21.10 9.56
CA PRO A 11 -1.80 -20.82 10.66
C PRO A 11 -1.33 -22.12 11.34
N VAL A 12 0.00 -22.26 11.48
CA VAL A 12 0.62 -23.35 12.25
C VAL A 12 0.94 -22.84 13.64
N CYS A 13 0.12 -23.26 14.61
CA CYS A 13 0.23 -22.83 15.99
C CYS A 13 1.35 -23.56 16.75
N GLU A 14 1.92 -22.90 17.77
CA GLU A 14 2.81 -23.56 18.74
C GLU A 14 2.10 -24.75 19.38
N GLY A 15 2.81 -25.89 19.49
CA GLY A 15 2.22 -27.15 19.93
C GLY A 15 1.41 -27.90 18.85
N SER A 16 1.32 -27.37 17.63
CA SER A 16 0.61 -27.98 16.50
C SER A 16 1.52 -28.25 15.29
N ASP A 17 0.96 -28.79 14.22
CA ASP A 17 1.63 -29.14 12.97
C ASP A 17 0.80 -28.75 11.73
N THR A 18 1.36 -28.97 10.54
CA THR A 18 0.71 -28.63 9.28
C THR A 18 -0.54 -29.48 8.99
N THR A 19 -0.56 -30.73 9.45
CA THR A 19 -1.74 -31.61 9.31
C THR A 19 -2.95 -31.01 10.00
N HIS A 20 -2.79 -30.56 11.25
CA HIS A 20 -3.85 -29.88 11.99
C HIS A 20 -4.18 -28.52 11.38
N ALA A 21 -3.18 -27.75 10.92
CA ALA A 21 -3.42 -26.46 10.26
C ALA A 21 -4.30 -26.62 9.01
N PHE A 22 -4.07 -27.63 8.19
CA PHE A 22 -4.89 -27.90 7.00
C PHE A 22 -6.30 -28.38 7.34
N ALA A 23 -6.45 -29.22 8.36
CA ALA A 23 -7.78 -29.64 8.84
C ALA A 23 -8.59 -28.42 9.33
N ASN A 24 -7.97 -27.55 10.13
CA ASN A 24 -8.59 -26.32 10.64
C ASN A 24 -8.91 -25.32 9.52
N MET A 25 -8.05 -25.21 8.51
CA MET A 25 -8.28 -24.38 7.32
C MET A 25 -9.53 -24.84 6.56
N LEU A 26 -9.65 -26.15 6.26
CA LEU A 26 -10.84 -26.68 5.59
C LEU A 26 -12.10 -26.50 6.45
N ASP A 27 -12.00 -26.77 7.74
CA ASP A 27 -13.13 -26.60 8.68
C ASP A 27 -13.61 -25.14 8.74
N LEU A 28 -12.69 -24.16 8.77
CA LEU A 28 -13.05 -22.75 8.70
C LEU A 28 -13.72 -22.41 7.36
N ALA A 29 -13.23 -22.92 6.23
CA ALA A 29 -13.83 -22.65 4.92
C ALA A 29 -15.27 -23.18 4.82
N GLN A 30 -15.54 -24.36 5.37
CA GLN A 30 -16.88 -24.95 5.43
C GLN A 30 -17.82 -24.14 6.31
N HIS A 31 -17.33 -23.61 7.43
CA HIS A 31 -18.10 -22.72 8.29
C HIS A 31 -18.35 -21.36 7.62
N ALA A 32 -17.32 -20.77 7.00
CA ALA A 32 -17.42 -19.50 6.28
C ALA A 32 -18.49 -19.57 5.18
N GLU A 33 -18.57 -20.68 4.44
CA GLU A 33 -19.64 -20.94 3.49
C GLU A 33 -21.03 -20.90 4.15
N ARG A 34 -21.22 -21.57 5.29
CA ARG A 34 -22.51 -21.58 6.01
C ARG A 34 -22.89 -20.21 6.58
N TRP A 35 -21.91 -19.41 6.94
CA TRP A 35 -22.12 -18.05 7.45
C TRP A 35 -22.31 -17.01 6.34
N GLY A 36 -22.24 -17.41 5.06
CA GLY A 36 -22.53 -16.54 3.92
C GLY A 36 -21.37 -15.65 3.50
N TYR A 37 -20.11 -16.02 3.81
CA TYR A 37 -18.96 -15.37 3.21
C TYR A 37 -18.93 -15.62 1.70
N GLN A 38 -18.57 -14.59 0.93
CA GLN A 38 -18.59 -14.61 -0.53
C GLN A 38 -17.41 -15.41 -1.10
N ARG A 39 -16.24 -15.29 -0.45
CA ARG A 39 -14.98 -15.91 -0.89
C ARG A 39 -14.15 -16.40 0.30
N TYR A 40 -13.33 -17.40 0.04
CA TYR A 40 -12.29 -17.89 0.92
C TYR A 40 -10.96 -17.94 0.17
N TRP A 41 -10.04 -17.07 0.54
CA TRP A 41 -8.75 -16.88 -0.11
C TRP A 41 -7.60 -17.38 0.74
N LEU A 42 -6.59 -17.92 0.08
CA LEU A 42 -5.34 -18.38 0.70
C LEU A 42 -4.18 -17.47 0.32
N ALA A 43 -3.42 -17.02 1.31
CA ALA A 43 -2.20 -16.22 1.07
C ALA A 43 -1.00 -17.13 0.77
N GLU A 44 -0.13 -16.75 -0.15
CA GLU A 44 1.14 -17.47 -0.40
C GLU A 44 2.28 -16.91 0.45
N HIS A 45 2.93 -17.74 1.26
CA HIS A 45 4.19 -17.41 1.94
C HIS A 45 5.15 -18.59 1.94
N HIS A 46 6.45 -18.30 1.87
CA HIS A 46 7.50 -19.32 1.86
C HIS A 46 8.44 -19.14 3.04
N ASN A 47 9.00 -20.25 3.54
CA ASN A 47 9.95 -20.27 4.66
C ASN A 47 9.45 -19.54 5.93
N MET A 48 8.14 -19.59 6.19
CA MET A 48 7.51 -19.02 7.38
C MET A 48 6.86 -20.13 8.21
N PRO A 49 7.49 -20.59 9.30
CA PRO A 49 7.02 -21.76 10.06
C PRO A 49 5.59 -21.67 10.61
N GLY A 50 5.05 -20.47 10.78
CA GLY A 50 3.69 -20.22 11.24
C GLY A 50 2.62 -20.18 10.14
N ILE A 51 2.97 -20.36 8.86
CA ILE A 51 2.08 -20.23 7.71
C ILE A 51 2.25 -21.47 6.81
N ALA A 52 1.24 -22.31 6.69
CA ALA A 52 1.34 -23.57 5.95
C ALA A 52 0.99 -23.46 4.46
N SER A 53 0.61 -22.28 3.98
CA SER A 53 -0.04 -22.08 2.68
C SER A 53 0.90 -21.84 1.49
N ALA A 54 2.13 -22.34 1.51
CA ALA A 54 3.12 -22.14 0.44
C ALA A 54 2.71 -22.76 -0.91
N ALA A 55 2.08 -23.95 -0.88
CA ALA A 55 1.59 -24.65 -2.07
C ALA A 55 0.14 -24.24 -2.41
N THR A 56 -0.07 -22.94 -2.62
CA THR A 56 -1.39 -22.29 -2.67
C THR A 56 -2.39 -22.99 -3.60
N ALA A 57 -2.00 -23.33 -4.84
CA ALA A 57 -2.90 -23.98 -5.81
C ALA A 57 -3.39 -25.36 -5.33
N VAL A 58 -2.55 -26.13 -4.63
CA VAL A 58 -2.92 -27.44 -4.08
C VAL A 58 -3.97 -27.27 -2.98
N LEU A 59 -3.77 -26.31 -2.08
CA LEU A 59 -4.69 -26.04 -0.98
C LEU A 59 -6.01 -25.44 -1.45
N ILE A 60 -6.00 -24.61 -2.50
CA ILE A 60 -7.23 -24.14 -3.16
C ILE A 60 -8.05 -25.32 -3.65
N GLY A 61 -7.42 -26.29 -4.34
CA GLY A 61 -8.12 -27.51 -4.77
C GLY A 61 -8.71 -28.31 -3.61
N HIS A 62 -7.96 -28.45 -2.52
CA HIS A 62 -8.43 -29.13 -1.30
C HIS A 62 -9.67 -28.45 -0.70
N VAL A 63 -9.63 -27.12 -0.53
CA VAL A 63 -10.75 -26.34 0.02
C VAL A 63 -11.94 -26.30 -0.93
N ALA A 64 -11.72 -26.11 -2.23
CA ALA A 64 -12.77 -26.09 -3.23
C ALA A 64 -13.49 -27.43 -3.34
N GLY A 65 -12.77 -28.56 -3.21
CA GLY A 65 -13.36 -29.90 -3.13
C GLY A 65 -14.11 -30.18 -1.83
N GLY A 66 -13.75 -29.51 -0.74
CA GLY A 66 -14.41 -29.65 0.57
C GLY A 66 -15.54 -28.66 0.85
N THR A 67 -15.86 -27.76 -0.10
CA THR A 67 -16.93 -26.76 -0.03
C THR A 67 -17.80 -26.80 -1.29
N LYS A 68 -18.99 -26.20 -1.29
CA LYS A 68 -19.97 -26.40 -2.38
C LYS A 68 -20.19 -25.18 -3.29
N THR A 69 -20.20 -24.00 -2.72
CA THR A 69 -20.74 -22.76 -3.29
C THR A 69 -19.82 -21.56 -3.10
N ILE A 70 -19.11 -21.46 -1.97
CA ILE A 70 -18.20 -20.34 -1.71
C ILE A 70 -17.12 -20.28 -2.80
N ARG A 71 -16.72 -19.08 -3.22
CA ARG A 71 -15.57 -18.94 -4.12
C ARG A 71 -14.28 -19.24 -3.37
N VAL A 72 -13.32 -19.87 -4.03
CA VAL A 72 -12.04 -20.23 -3.43
C VAL A 72 -10.93 -19.73 -4.32
N GLY A 73 -9.90 -19.12 -3.75
CA GLY A 73 -8.85 -18.54 -4.58
C GLY A 73 -7.59 -18.17 -3.84
N ALA A 74 -6.69 -17.51 -4.57
CA ALA A 74 -5.47 -16.98 -4.01
C ALA A 74 -5.68 -15.51 -3.60
N GLY A 75 -5.20 -15.16 -2.41
CA GLY A 75 -5.09 -13.78 -1.94
C GLY A 75 -3.65 -13.40 -1.54
N GLY A 76 -2.60 -13.63 -2.34
CA GLY A 76 -2.55 -13.94 -3.77
C GLY A 76 -1.34 -14.84 -4.09
N ILE A 77 -1.23 -15.30 -5.34
CA ILE A 77 -0.02 -15.93 -5.86
C ILE A 77 1.05 -14.85 -5.97
N MET A 78 2.22 -15.10 -5.39
CA MET A 78 3.37 -14.19 -5.51
C MET A 78 3.99 -14.43 -6.88
N LEU A 79 3.38 -13.86 -7.93
CA LEU A 79 3.71 -14.14 -9.32
C LEU A 79 5.22 -14.05 -9.64
N PRO A 80 6.00 -13.12 -9.04
CA PRO A 80 7.45 -13.08 -9.18
C PRO A 80 8.21 -14.31 -8.65
N ASN A 81 7.54 -15.34 -8.13
CA ASN A 81 8.12 -16.63 -7.78
C ASN A 81 7.81 -17.75 -8.80
N HIS A 82 6.86 -17.53 -9.73
CA HIS A 82 6.32 -18.57 -10.61
C HIS A 82 6.48 -18.21 -12.09
N ALA A 83 6.55 -19.21 -12.98
CA ALA A 83 6.40 -18.94 -14.41
C ALA A 83 4.92 -18.64 -14.72
N PRO A 84 4.57 -17.58 -15.47
CA PRO A 84 3.18 -17.25 -15.82
C PRO A 84 2.41 -18.41 -16.45
N LEU A 85 3.05 -19.21 -17.32
CA LEU A 85 2.44 -20.40 -17.93
C LEU A 85 1.99 -21.42 -16.87
N GLN A 86 2.84 -21.71 -15.89
CA GLN A 86 2.53 -22.68 -14.84
C GLN A 86 1.36 -22.22 -13.97
N VAL A 87 1.29 -20.92 -13.67
CA VAL A 87 0.15 -20.34 -12.94
C VAL A 87 -1.14 -20.47 -13.76
N ALA A 88 -1.09 -20.17 -15.06
CA ALA A 88 -2.24 -20.36 -15.95
C ALA A 88 -2.72 -21.81 -16.00
N GLU A 89 -1.81 -22.79 -16.07
CA GLU A 89 -2.17 -24.20 -16.08
C GLU A 89 -2.77 -24.69 -14.76
N GLN A 90 -2.20 -24.25 -13.63
CA GLN A 90 -2.73 -24.56 -12.30
C GLN A 90 -4.14 -23.99 -12.12
N PHE A 91 -4.35 -22.71 -12.41
CA PHE A 91 -5.65 -22.07 -12.23
C PHE A 91 -6.65 -22.46 -13.31
N GLY A 92 -6.20 -22.77 -14.52
CA GLY A 92 -7.03 -23.39 -15.56
C GLY A 92 -7.52 -24.78 -15.14
N THR A 93 -6.66 -25.55 -14.48
CA THR A 93 -7.03 -26.86 -13.92
C THR A 93 -8.06 -26.69 -12.81
N LEU A 94 -7.81 -25.79 -11.85
CA LEU A 94 -8.74 -25.51 -10.76
C LEU A 94 -10.09 -25.01 -11.28
N ALA A 95 -10.09 -24.09 -12.25
CA ALA A 95 -11.32 -23.57 -12.85
C ALA A 95 -12.09 -24.63 -13.64
N SER A 96 -11.40 -25.62 -14.22
CA SER A 96 -12.04 -26.76 -14.88
C SER A 96 -12.64 -27.75 -13.89
N LEU A 97 -11.99 -27.99 -12.76
CA LEU A 97 -12.48 -28.85 -11.67
C LEU A 97 -13.63 -28.20 -10.89
N HIS A 98 -13.58 -26.88 -10.72
CA HIS A 98 -14.53 -26.10 -9.93
C HIS A 98 -15.03 -24.88 -10.73
N PRO A 99 -15.88 -25.12 -11.76
CA PRO A 99 -16.35 -24.06 -12.65
C PRO A 99 -16.96 -22.89 -11.90
N GLN A 100 -16.61 -21.67 -12.33
CA GLN A 100 -17.12 -20.40 -11.81
C GLN A 100 -16.82 -20.12 -10.33
N ARG A 101 -16.03 -20.96 -9.64
CA ARG A 101 -15.73 -20.79 -8.20
C ARG A 101 -14.30 -20.35 -7.90
N ILE A 102 -13.41 -20.29 -8.89
CA ILE A 102 -11.99 -20.01 -8.68
C ILE A 102 -11.66 -18.54 -8.89
N ASP A 103 -10.89 -17.96 -7.96
CA ASP A 103 -10.33 -16.61 -8.06
C ASP A 103 -8.80 -16.64 -8.09
N LEU A 104 -8.20 -15.84 -8.97
CA LEU A 104 -6.75 -15.70 -9.08
C LEU A 104 -6.30 -14.30 -8.65
N GLY A 105 -5.96 -14.15 -7.38
CA GLY A 105 -5.24 -12.97 -6.88
C GLY A 105 -3.76 -13.06 -7.16
N LEU A 106 -3.15 -11.96 -7.61
CA LEU A 106 -1.72 -11.84 -7.93
C LEU A 106 -1.06 -10.75 -7.10
N GLY A 107 0.05 -11.07 -6.45
CA GLY A 107 0.85 -10.15 -5.67
C GLY A 107 2.25 -9.94 -6.26
N ARG A 108 2.77 -8.72 -6.11
CA ARG A 108 4.13 -8.33 -6.55
C ARG A 108 5.22 -8.64 -5.52
N ALA A 109 4.86 -8.70 -4.24
CA ALA A 109 5.82 -8.97 -3.19
C ALA A 109 6.39 -10.39 -3.34
N PRO A 110 7.60 -10.68 -2.83
CA PRO A 110 8.15 -12.03 -2.88
C PRO A 110 7.44 -13.02 -1.93
N GLY A 111 6.67 -12.52 -0.95
CA GLY A 111 6.01 -13.36 0.08
C GLY A 111 6.96 -14.10 1.01
N THR A 112 8.24 -13.72 1.03
CA THR A 112 9.30 -14.39 1.80
C THR A 112 10.55 -13.51 1.95
N ASP A 113 11.56 -14.02 2.66
CA ASP A 113 12.88 -13.41 2.81
C ASP A 113 13.75 -13.52 1.53
N GLN A 114 14.80 -12.70 1.43
CA GLN A 114 15.65 -12.65 0.23
C GLN A 114 16.37 -13.97 -0.09
N PRO A 115 16.99 -14.68 0.88
CA PRO A 115 17.53 -16.02 0.65
C PRO A 115 16.49 -17.00 0.07
N THR A 116 15.29 -17.03 0.62
CA THR A 116 14.22 -17.92 0.13
C THR A 116 13.75 -17.53 -1.26
N ALA A 117 13.59 -16.23 -1.55
CA ALA A 117 13.22 -15.76 -2.90
C ALA A 117 14.24 -16.20 -3.96
N ARG A 118 15.55 -16.19 -3.63
CA ARG A 118 16.61 -16.71 -4.50
C ARG A 118 16.58 -18.23 -4.66
N ALA A 119 16.08 -18.96 -3.67
CA ALA A 119 15.91 -20.41 -3.77
C ALA A 119 14.72 -20.78 -4.68
N LEU A 120 13.66 -19.97 -4.67
CA LEU A 120 12.47 -20.18 -5.52
C LEU A 120 12.75 -19.91 -7.00
N ARG A 121 13.56 -18.88 -7.33
CA ARG A 121 13.91 -18.54 -8.72
C ARG A 121 15.42 -18.57 -8.98
N ARG A 122 15.80 -19.30 -10.04
CA ARG A 122 17.20 -19.47 -10.49
C ARG A 122 17.80 -18.21 -11.15
N TYR A 123 16.96 -17.35 -11.73
CA TYR A 123 17.34 -16.08 -12.35
C TYR A 123 16.50 -14.98 -11.71
N PHE A 124 17.11 -14.13 -10.90
CA PHE A 124 16.42 -13.03 -10.21
C PHE A 124 16.37 -11.81 -11.13
N ASP A 125 15.54 -11.87 -12.16
CA ASP A 125 15.07 -10.64 -12.79
C ASP A 125 13.95 -10.07 -11.92
N SER A 126 14.13 -8.80 -11.56
CA SER A 126 13.50 -8.16 -10.41
C SER A 126 11.96 -8.09 -10.44
N ALA A 127 11.35 -7.73 -9.30
CA ALA A 127 9.92 -7.40 -9.18
C ALA A 127 9.42 -6.32 -10.16
N ASP A 128 10.31 -5.71 -10.93
CA ASP A 128 10.00 -4.75 -11.99
C ASP A 128 9.35 -5.40 -13.23
N HIS A 129 9.48 -6.73 -13.40
CA HIS A 129 8.82 -7.49 -14.48
C HIS A 129 7.36 -7.86 -14.20
N PHE A 130 6.86 -7.59 -13.00
CA PHE A 130 5.52 -8.01 -12.59
C PHE A 130 4.39 -7.58 -13.57
N PRO A 131 4.36 -6.35 -14.12
CA PRO A 131 3.36 -5.99 -15.14
C PRO A 131 3.39 -6.87 -16.38
N GLN A 132 4.58 -7.23 -16.86
CA GLN A 132 4.78 -8.09 -18.03
C GLN A 132 4.34 -9.52 -17.72
N ASP A 133 4.68 -10.04 -16.53
CA ASP A 133 4.26 -11.36 -16.08
C ASP A 133 2.72 -11.46 -15.98
N VAL A 134 2.05 -10.42 -15.48
CA VAL A 134 0.57 -10.36 -15.42
C VAL A 134 -0.02 -10.33 -16.84
N ALA A 135 0.53 -9.52 -17.74
CA ALA A 135 0.06 -9.46 -19.13
C ALA A 135 0.28 -10.79 -19.87
N GLU A 136 1.42 -11.45 -19.64
CA GLU A 136 1.71 -12.77 -20.20
C GLU A 136 0.73 -13.82 -19.68
N LEU A 137 0.49 -13.85 -18.37
CA LEU A 137 -0.48 -14.74 -17.72
C LEU A 137 -1.89 -14.55 -18.30
N MET A 138 -2.35 -13.31 -18.43
CA MET A 138 -3.67 -13.02 -19.01
C MET A 138 -3.78 -13.50 -20.47
N ARG A 139 -2.70 -13.40 -21.24
CA ARG A 139 -2.66 -13.91 -22.61
C ARG A 139 -2.79 -15.44 -22.67
N TYR A 140 -2.30 -16.17 -21.67
CA TYR A 140 -2.49 -17.64 -21.61
C TYR A 140 -3.93 -18.05 -21.33
N PHE A 141 -4.75 -17.20 -20.71
CA PHE A 141 -6.20 -17.44 -20.54
C PHE A 141 -7.03 -17.05 -21.77
N ALA A 142 -6.47 -16.25 -22.70
CA ALA A 142 -7.16 -15.93 -23.94
C ALA A 142 -7.37 -17.19 -24.81
N PRO A 143 -8.38 -17.20 -25.71
CA PRO A 143 -8.55 -18.31 -26.65
C PRO A 143 -7.28 -18.58 -27.46
N ALA A 144 -6.89 -19.84 -27.56
CA ALA A 144 -5.73 -20.25 -28.35
C ALA A 144 -5.92 -19.88 -29.83
N VAL A 145 -4.88 -19.34 -30.46
CA VAL A 145 -4.90 -18.98 -31.90
C VAL A 145 -4.15 -20.01 -32.75
N PRO A 146 -4.54 -20.20 -34.04
CA PRO A 146 -3.82 -21.11 -34.93
C PRO A 146 -2.33 -20.79 -35.04
N GLY A 147 -1.47 -21.81 -34.93
CA GLY A 147 -0.01 -21.64 -34.99
C GLY A 147 0.64 -21.15 -33.69
N GLN A 148 -0.12 -20.94 -32.61
CA GLN A 148 0.43 -20.58 -31.31
C GLN A 148 1.29 -21.73 -30.73
N LEU A 149 2.59 -21.46 -30.56
CA LEU A 149 3.58 -22.46 -30.13
C LEU A 149 3.41 -22.91 -28.68
N VAL A 150 2.98 -22.02 -27.78
CA VAL A 150 2.84 -22.29 -26.33
C VAL A 150 1.46 -21.87 -25.86
N GLN A 151 0.75 -22.78 -25.21
CA GLN A 151 -0.61 -22.61 -24.70
C GLN A 151 -0.67 -23.15 -23.27
N ALA A 152 -1.50 -22.54 -22.41
CA ALA A 152 -1.82 -23.14 -21.12
C ALA A 152 -2.87 -24.24 -21.32
N VAL A 153 -2.52 -25.47 -20.98
CA VAL A 153 -3.40 -26.64 -21.13
C VAL A 153 -3.48 -27.39 -19.80
N PRO A 154 -4.62 -27.32 -19.08
CA PRO A 154 -5.81 -26.50 -19.34
C PRO A 154 -5.58 -25.01 -18.99
N GLY A 155 -6.29 -24.10 -19.63
CA GLY A 155 -6.19 -22.66 -19.34
C GLY A 155 -6.66 -21.78 -20.47
N ALA A 156 -6.24 -22.07 -21.69
CA ALA A 156 -6.62 -21.29 -22.87
C ALA A 156 -8.15 -21.24 -23.06
N GLY A 157 -8.67 -20.01 -23.19
CA GLY A 157 -10.10 -19.73 -23.36
C GLY A 157 -10.93 -19.81 -22.09
N LEU A 158 -10.34 -20.09 -20.92
CA LEU A 158 -11.07 -20.10 -19.65
C LEU A 158 -11.18 -18.69 -19.06
N GLU A 159 -12.36 -18.34 -18.59
CA GLU A 159 -12.60 -17.10 -17.84
C GLU A 159 -12.25 -17.31 -16.36
N VAL A 160 -11.02 -17.00 -15.98
CA VAL A 160 -10.57 -16.97 -14.58
C VAL A 160 -10.51 -15.52 -14.11
N PRO A 161 -11.32 -15.10 -13.12
CA PRO A 161 -11.27 -13.75 -12.57
C PRO A 161 -9.92 -13.43 -11.95
N VAL A 162 -9.22 -12.43 -12.50
CA VAL A 162 -7.91 -11.99 -12.02
C VAL A 162 -8.07 -10.77 -11.12
N TRP A 163 -7.39 -10.81 -9.98
CA TRP A 163 -7.32 -9.72 -9.01
C TRP A 163 -5.87 -9.28 -8.84
N LEU A 164 -5.63 -7.97 -8.80
CA LEU A 164 -4.33 -7.45 -8.40
C LEU A 164 -4.34 -7.10 -6.92
N LEU A 165 -3.38 -7.64 -6.18
CA LEU A 165 -3.17 -7.36 -4.78
C LEU A 165 -2.02 -6.38 -4.59
N GLY A 166 -2.14 -5.53 -3.58
CA GLY A 166 -1.05 -4.64 -3.22
C GLY A 166 -1.19 -3.94 -1.89
N SER A 167 -0.08 -3.34 -1.48
CA SER A 167 0.04 -2.48 -0.30
C SER A 167 0.68 -1.13 -0.67
N SER A 168 0.62 -0.75 -1.95
CA SER A 168 1.25 0.44 -2.49
C SER A 168 0.47 1.00 -3.67
N LEU A 169 0.79 2.25 -4.04
CA LEU A 169 0.15 2.94 -5.17
C LEU A 169 0.45 2.26 -6.52
N PHE A 170 1.54 1.50 -6.62
CA PHE A 170 1.93 0.80 -7.85
C PHE A 170 0.85 -0.20 -8.29
N SER A 171 0.44 -1.11 -7.40
CA SER A 171 -0.58 -2.12 -7.73
C SER A 171 -1.93 -1.48 -8.04
N ALA A 172 -2.27 -0.38 -7.39
CA ALA A 172 -3.50 0.38 -7.67
C ALA A 172 -3.50 0.95 -9.10
N ARG A 173 -2.39 1.59 -9.52
CA ARG A 173 -2.24 2.10 -10.90
C ARG A 173 -2.28 0.99 -11.93
N LEU A 174 -1.60 -0.13 -11.66
CA LEU A 174 -1.57 -1.26 -12.57
C LEU A 174 -2.98 -1.88 -12.73
N ALA A 175 -3.70 -2.09 -11.62
CA ALA A 175 -5.07 -2.61 -11.65
C ALA A 175 -6.02 -1.68 -12.40
N ALA A 176 -5.89 -0.38 -12.20
CA ALA A 176 -6.66 0.62 -12.92
C ALA A 176 -6.38 0.61 -14.42
N ALA A 177 -5.10 0.58 -14.81
CA ALA A 177 -4.68 0.60 -16.21
C ALA A 177 -5.09 -0.66 -16.98
N MET A 178 -5.08 -1.82 -16.32
CA MET A 178 -5.47 -3.11 -16.90
C MET A 178 -6.97 -3.40 -16.79
N GLY A 179 -7.72 -2.58 -16.04
CA GLY A 179 -9.15 -2.79 -15.79
C GLY A 179 -9.44 -4.06 -15.00
N LEU A 180 -8.64 -4.35 -13.97
CA LEU A 180 -8.78 -5.52 -13.09
C LEU A 180 -9.35 -5.12 -11.72
N SER A 181 -9.93 -6.08 -11.01
CA SER A 181 -10.31 -5.88 -9.60
C SER A 181 -9.07 -5.65 -8.75
N PHE A 182 -9.19 -4.82 -7.72
CA PHE A 182 -8.08 -4.44 -6.85
C PHE A 182 -8.34 -4.85 -5.40
N ALA A 183 -7.36 -5.48 -4.75
CA ALA A 183 -7.43 -5.84 -3.33
C ALA A 183 -6.26 -5.22 -2.56
N PHE A 184 -6.54 -4.39 -1.55
CA PHE A 184 -5.52 -3.68 -0.77
C PHE A 184 -5.27 -4.35 0.59
N ALA A 185 -4.01 -4.56 0.93
CA ALA A 185 -3.57 -5.23 2.16
C ALA A 185 -3.51 -4.28 3.38
N SER A 186 -4.61 -3.60 3.68
CA SER A 186 -4.71 -2.61 4.76
C SER A 186 -4.50 -3.19 6.16
N HIS A 187 -4.83 -4.48 6.36
CA HIS A 187 -4.64 -5.19 7.63
C HIS A 187 -3.18 -5.25 8.15
N PHE A 188 -2.16 -4.98 7.32
CA PHE A 188 -0.78 -4.86 7.80
C PHE A 188 0.02 -3.68 7.23
N ALA A 189 -0.49 -3.01 6.18
CA ALA A 189 0.18 -1.89 5.53
C ALA A 189 -0.83 -0.79 5.14
N PRO A 190 -1.46 -0.12 6.13
CA PRO A 190 -2.58 0.77 5.88
C PRO A 190 -2.20 2.14 5.30
N ASP A 191 -0.95 2.57 5.46
CA ASP A 191 -0.51 3.96 5.22
C ASP A 191 -0.90 4.53 3.85
N ALA A 192 -0.86 3.72 2.79
CA ALA A 192 -1.14 4.14 1.42
C ALA A 192 -2.56 3.80 0.96
N MET A 193 -3.42 3.26 1.82
CA MET A 193 -4.73 2.71 1.43
C MET A 193 -5.62 3.74 0.76
N ASP A 194 -5.88 4.87 1.41
CA ASP A 194 -6.83 5.87 0.91
C ASP A 194 -6.40 6.45 -0.44
N GLU A 195 -5.10 6.74 -0.57
CA GLU A 195 -4.54 7.22 -1.83
C GLU A 195 -4.58 6.14 -2.92
N ALA A 196 -4.27 4.88 -2.59
CA ALA A 196 -4.34 3.76 -3.52
C ALA A 196 -5.76 3.55 -4.05
N VAL A 197 -6.77 3.57 -3.17
CA VAL A 197 -8.19 3.44 -3.56
C VAL A 197 -8.60 4.61 -4.46
N ALA A 198 -8.25 5.85 -4.09
CA ALA A 198 -8.57 7.03 -4.88
C ALA A 198 -7.91 7.01 -6.26
N ILE A 199 -6.63 6.60 -6.35
CA ILE A 199 -5.92 6.41 -7.61
C ILE A 199 -6.59 5.33 -8.45
N TYR A 200 -6.87 4.17 -7.87
CA TYR A 200 -7.47 3.05 -8.58
C TYR A 200 -8.79 3.46 -9.23
N ARG A 201 -9.68 4.09 -8.46
CA ARG A 201 -10.99 4.54 -8.96
C ARG A 201 -10.90 5.64 -10.01
N ARG A 202 -10.03 6.62 -9.82
CA ARG A 202 -9.86 7.75 -10.74
C ARG A 202 -9.26 7.33 -12.08
N GLU A 203 -8.29 6.43 -12.06
CA GLU A 203 -7.51 6.03 -13.24
C GLU A 203 -8.08 4.77 -13.92
N PHE A 204 -9.16 4.18 -13.38
CA PHE A 204 -9.73 2.92 -13.85
C PHE A 204 -10.14 2.97 -15.33
N ARG A 205 -9.67 1.99 -16.10
CA ARG A 205 -10.06 1.77 -17.50
C ARG A 205 -10.85 0.47 -17.60
N PRO A 206 -12.10 0.48 -18.07
CA PRO A 206 -12.86 -0.75 -18.28
C PRO A 206 -12.13 -1.76 -19.17
N SER A 207 -12.29 -3.04 -18.87
CA SER A 207 -11.73 -4.16 -19.63
C SER A 207 -12.82 -5.19 -19.96
N ALA A 208 -12.45 -6.25 -20.70
CA ALA A 208 -13.34 -7.39 -20.93
C ALA A 208 -13.76 -8.10 -19.63
N GLN A 209 -12.94 -8.04 -18.57
CA GLN A 209 -13.26 -8.68 -17.29
C GLN A 209 -14.11 -7.80 -16.37
N LEU A 210 -13.97 -6.48 -16.46
CA LEU A 210 -14.55 -5.57 -15.47
C LEU A 210 -14.96 -4.22 -16.05
N ALA A 211 -16.24 -3.88 -15.93
CA ALA A 211 -16.82 -2.66 -16.51
C ALA A 211 -16.68 -1.41 -15.63
N LYS A 212 -16.50 -1.58 -14.31
CA LYS A 212 -16.42 -0.49 -13.31
C LYS A 212 -15.39 -0.88 -12.24
N PRO A 213 -14.72 0.09 -11.59
CA PRO A 213 -13.74 -0.24 -10.54
C PRO A 213 -14.41 -1.07 -9.44
N HIS A 214 -13.69 -2.07 -8.95
CA HIS A 214 -14.14 -2.95 -7.87
C HIS A 214 -12.97 -3.16 -6.89
N VAL A 215 -13.07 -2.56 -5.70
CA VAL A 215 -12.03 -2.57 -4.69
C VAL A 215 -12.41 -3.39 -3.46
N MET A 216 -11.52 -4.28 -3.06
CA MET A 216 -11.61 -5.04 -1.82
C MET A 216 -10.56 -4.56 -0.81
N LEU A 217 -10.96 -4.34 0.44
CA LEU A 217 -10.05 -3.91 1.51
C LEU A 217 -9.91 -5.00 2.57
N ALA A 218 -8.67 -5.35 2.90
CA ALA A 218 -8.41 -6.34 3.93
C ALA A 218 -8.42 -5.74 5.34
N LEU A 219 -9.13 -6.37 6.26
CA LEU A 219 -9.36 -5.86 7.61
C LEU A 219 -9.08 -6.96 8.65
N ASN A 220 -8.32 -6.66 9.70
CA ASN A 220 -8.25 -7.60 10.83
C ASN A 220 -9.55 -7.52 11.62
N VAL A 221 -10.19 -8.66 11.87
CA VAL A 221 -11.41 -8.73 12.68
C VAL A 221 -11.24 -9.83 13.73
N VAL A 222 -11.14 -9.43 15.00
CA VAL A 222 -11.10 -10.37 16.12
C VAL A 222 -12.30 -10.10 17.01
N ALA A 223 -13.27 -11.00 16.93
CA ALA A 223 -14.51 -10.94 17.67
C ALA A 223 -14.53 -12.00 18.78
N ALA A 224 -15.15 -11.66 19.91
CA ALA A 224 -15.34 -12.56 21.03
C ALA A 224 -16.63 -12.20 21.78
N GLU A 225 -16.95 -12.89 22.88
CA GLU A 225 -18.12 -12.55 23.71
C GLU A 225 -17.94 -11.19 24.42
N THR A 226 -16.70 -10.75 24.61
CA THR A 226 -16.38 -9.47 25.25
C THR A 226 -15.19 -8.80 24.56
N HIS A 227 -15.11 -7.47 24.68
CA HIS A 227 -13.98 -6.69 24.21
C HIS A 227 -12.64 -7.16 24.78
N ALA A 228 -12.58 -7.43 26.09
CA ALA A 228 -11.34 -7.85 26.76
C ALA A 228 -10.83 -9.19 26.22
N GLN A 229 -11.74 -10.13 25.94
CA GLN A 229 -11.37 -11.41 25.31
C GLN A 229 -10.85 -11.21 23.88
N ALA A 230 -11.51 -10.36 23.09
CA ALA A 230 -11.05 -10.04 21.73
C ALA A 230 -9.64 -9.41 21.73
N GLN A 231 -9.39 -8.45 22.63
CA GLN A 231 -8.06 -7.85 22.82
C GLN A 231 -7.00 -8.89 23.18
N ARG A 232 -7.34 -9.80 24.12
CA ARG A 232 -6.44 -10.89 24.51
C ARG A 232 -6.11 -11.79 23.33
N LEU A 233 -7.11 -12.22 22.56
CA LEU A 233 -6.91 -13.07 21.37
C LEU A 233 -6.03 -12.37 20.31
N PHE A 234 -6.20 -11.07 20.13
CA PHE A 234 -5.42 -10.28 19.17
C PHE A 234 -3.92 -10.19 19.51
N THR A 235 -3.55 -10.40 20.79
CA THR A 235 -2.13 -10.42 21.19
C THR A 235 -1.32 -11.49 20.45
N THR A 236 -1.93 -12.56 19.95
CA THR A 236 -1.27 -13.54 19.08
C THR A 236 -0.70 -12.87 17.83
N GLN A 237 -1.50 -12.06 17.12
CA GLN A 237 -1.06 -11.37 15.91
C GLN A 237 0.00 -10.30 16.21
N GLN A 238 -0.16 -9.58 17.33
CA GLN A 238 0.82 -8.60 17.79
C GLN A 238 2.17 -9.24 18.09
N GLN A 239 2.20 -10.36 18.82
CA GLN A 239 3.42 -11.13 19.09
C GLN A 239 4.09 -11.58 17.79
N SER A 240 3.32 -12.13 16.83
CA SER A 240 3.85 -12.53 15.53
C SER A 240 4.48 -11.36 14.76
N PHE A 241 3.86 -10.17 14.78
CA PHE A 241 4.40 -8.97 14.12
C PHE A 241 5.69 -8.47 14.76
N VAL A 242 5.75 -8.46 16.10
CA VAL A 242 6.97 -8.13 16.84
C VAL A 242 8.09 -9.11 16.49
N ASN A 243 7.81 -10.41 16.52
CA ASN A 243 8.80 -11.46 16.20
C ASN A 243 9.28 -11.38 14.75
N LEU A 244 8.39 -11.07 13.81
CA LEU A 244 8.75 -10.83 12.40
C LEU A 244 9.75 -9.67 12.28
N ARG A 245 9.49 -8.54 12.95
CA ARG A 245 10.38 -7.37 12.93
C ARG A 245 11.71 -7.60 13.64
N ARG A 246 11.73 -8.47 14.65
CA ARG A 246 12.95 -8.97 15.31
C ARG A 246 13.75 -9.95 14.45
N GLY A 247 13.26 -10.31 13.26
CA GLY A 247 13.91 -11.31 12.39
C GLY A 247 13.83 -12.73 12.93
N LYS A 248 12.84 -13.02 13.79
CA LYS A 248 12.62 -14.32 14.43
C LYS A 248 11.19 -14.82 14.18
N PRO A 249 10.72 -14.93 12.92
CA PRO A 249 9.42 -15.51 12.65
C PRO A 249 9.37 -16.95 13.16
N GLY A 250 8.24 -17.34 13.73
CA GLY A 250 8.03 -18.66 14.32
C GLY A 250 6.63 -19.18 14.05
N LYS A 251 6.26 -20.25 14.75
CA LYS A 251 4.87 -20.71 14.81
C LYS A 251 3.99 -19.66 15.49
N ILE A 252 2.69 -19.73 15.27
CA ILE A 252 1.72 -18.79 15.84
C ILE A 252 1.64 -19.01 17.37
N PRO A 253 1.99 -18.02 18.20
CA PRO A 253 2.05 -18.17 19.65
C PRO A 253 0.66 -18.08 20.30
N PRO A 254 0.47 -18.67 21.49
CA PRO A 254 -0.75 -18.46 22.27
C PRO A 254 -0.92 -16.98 22.66
N PRO A 255 -2.17 -16.53 22.88
CA PRO A 255 -2.44 -15.18 23.35
C PRO A 255 -1.90 -15.00 24.78
N ILE A 256 -1.40 -13.80 25.07
CA ILE A 256 -0.91 -13.38 26.38
C ILE A 256 -1.83 -12.33 27.00
N ASP A 257 -1.79 -12.21 28.32
CA ASP A 257 -2.67 -11.30 29.06
C ASP A 257 -2.20 -9.84 28.98
N ASP A 258 -0.89 -9.61 28.85
CA ASP A 258 -0.30 -8.28 28.76
C ASP A 258 0.74 -8.20 27.63
N ILE A 259 0.31 -7.71 26.47
CA ILE A 259 1.20 -7.43 25.33
C ILE A 259 2.22 -6.33 25.64
N GLY A 260 1.92 -5.43 26.58
CA GLY A 260 2.81 -4.36 27.02
C GLY A 260 4.12 -4.87 27.61
N SER A 261 4.09 -6.02 28.27
CA SER A 261 5.27 -6.71 28.81
C SER A 261 6.17 -7.35 27.73
N PHE A 262 5.65 -7.55 26.51
CA PHE A 262 6.33 -8.31 25.46
C PHE A 262 7.15 -7.44 24.50
N TRP A 263 6.66 -6.25 24.16
CA TRP A 263 7.29 -5.34 23.21
C TRP A 263 8.01 -4.17 23.88
N GLN A 264 8.96 -3.57 23.16
CA GLN A 264 9.56 -2.29 23.52
C GLN A 264 8.71 -1.12 23.00
N PRO A 265 8.79 0.08 23.60
CA PRO A 265 7.97 1.23 23.16
C PRO A 265 8.09 1.57 21.66
N HIS A 266 9.28 1.43 21.07
CA HIS A 266 9.49 1.67 19.65
C HIS A 266 8.91 0.56 18.75
N GLU A 267 8.85 -0.68 19.24
CA GLU A 267 8.21 -1.79 18.55
C GLU A 267 6.69 -1.62 18.55
N ARG A 268 6.13 -1.21 19.70
CA ARG A 268 4.70 -0.93 19.88
C ARG A 268 4.18 0.04 18.83
N ALA A 269 4.74 1.24 18.74
CA ALA A 269 4.26 2.29 17.84
C ALA A 269 4.25 1.82 16.38
N GLY A 270 5.28 1.08 15.98
CA GLY A 270 5.35 0.52 14.65
C GLY A 270 4.34 -0.60 14.38
N VAL A 271 4.09 -1.48 15.36
CA VAL A 271 3.10 -2.57 15.25
C VAL A 271 1.68 -2.01 15.24
N GLU A 272 1.38 -1.05 16.12
CA GLU A 272 0.08 -0.35 16.15
C GLU A 272 -0.20 0.35 14.82
N ARG A 273 0.80 1.03 14.22
CA ARG A 273 0.66 1.63 12.88
C ARG A 273 0.39 0.58 11.80
N ALA A 274 1.12 -0.53 11.81
CA ALA A 274 0.92 -1.60 10.82
C ALA A 274 -0.46 -2.26 10.95
N LEU A 275 -0.95 -2.43 12.17
CA LEU A 275 -2.23 -3.08 12.45
C LEU A 275 -3.37 -2.07 12.67
N ALA A 276 -3.25 -0.83 12.16
CA ALA A 276 -4.24 0.22 12.41
C ALA A 276 -5.63 -0.11 11.82
N CYS A 277 -5.68 -0.91 10.75
CA CYS A 277 -6.93 -1.44 10.19
C CYS A 277 -7.31 -2.74 10.90
N THR A 278 -7.77 -2.60 12.14
CA THR A 278 -8.23 -3.71 13.00
C THR A 278 -9.51 -3.32 13.72
N VAL A 279 -10.48 -4.22 13.75
CA VAL A 279 -11.69 -4.12 14.57
C VAL A 279 -11.70 -5.24 15.60
N LEU A 280 -11.77 -4.87 16.88
CA LEU A 280 -11.75 -5.79 18.03
C LEU A 280 -13.01 -5.58 18.87
N GLY A 281 -13.68 -6.65 19.28
CA GLY A 281 -14.80 -6.48 20.20
C GLY A 281 -15.79 -7.62 20.31
N ASP A 282 -16.89 -7.32 20.99
CA ASP A 282 -18.14 -8.08 20.92
C ASP A 282 -18.93 -7.76 19.63
N ALA A 283 -20.06 -8.45 19.42
CA ALA A 283 -20.86 -8.32 18.22
C ALA A 283 -21.25 -6.86 17.87
N GLU A 284 -21.65 -6.06 18.86
CA GLU A 284 -22.05 -4.67 18.65
C GLU A 284 -20.84 -3.81 18.24
N GLN A 285 -19.70 -4.01 18.91
CA GLN A 285 -18.47 -3.31 18.59
C GLN A 285 -17.93 -3.68 17.21
N ILE A 286 -18.03 -4.96 16.81
CA ILE A 286 -17.68 -5.39 15.45
C ILE A 286 -18.60 -4.74 14.42
N ALA A 287 -19.91 -4.76 14.63
CA ALA A 287 -20.86 -4.13 13.72
C ALA A 287 -20.54 -2.64 13.52
N ARG A 288 -20.38 -1.89 14.62
CA ARG A 288 -20.04 -0.48 14.57
C ARG A 288 -18.70 -0.23 13.87
N GLY A 289 -17.64 -0.95 14.26
CA GLY A 289 -16.30 -0.73 13.71
C GLY A 289 -16.20 -1.07 12.22
N VAL A 290 -16.89 -2.13 11.77
CA VAL A 290 -16.99 -2.46 10.34
C VAL A 290 -17.79 -1.40 9.59
N ALA A 291 -18.90 -0.91 10.15
CA ALA A 291 -19.69 0.16 9.53
C ALA A 291 -18.88 1.45 9.36
N GLU A 292 -18.16 1.88 10.40
CA GLU A 292 -17.27 3.05 10.35
C GLU A 292 -16.16 2.88 9.31
N PHE A 293 -15.59 1.67 9.19
CA PHE A 293 -14.59 1.36 8.17
C PHE A 293 -15.17 1.45 6.76
N ILE A 294 -16.37 0.90 6.54
CA ILE A 294 -17.07 0.97 5.25
C ILE A 294 -17.40 2.42 4.89
N GLU A 295 -17.92 3.21 5.83
CA GLU A 295 -18.27 4.61 5.61
C GLU A 295 -17.04 5.43 5.22
N ARG A 296 -15.91 5.23 5.92
CA ARG A 296 -14.69 5.99 5.68
C ARG A 296 -14.00 5.64 4.37
N HIS A 297 -13.87 4.35 4.08
CA HIS A 297 -13.01 3.88 2.99
C HIS A 297 -13.81 3.42 1.76
N THR A 298 -15.13 3.27 1.90
CA THR A 298 -16.09 2.91 0.84
C THR A 298 -15.67 1.69 0.02
N PRO A 299 -15.23 0.56 0.61
CA PRO A 299 -14.88 -0.65 -0.14
C PRO A 299 -16.09 -1.24 -0.88
N ASP A 300 -15.84 -1.86 -2.04
CA ASP A 300 -16.85 -2.67 -2.73
C ASP A 300 -16.98 -4.06 -2.11
N GLU A 301 -15.92 -4.57 -1.46
CA GLU A 301 -15.88 -5.84 -0.71
C GLU A 301 -14.89 -5.76 0.47
N LEU A 302 -15.14 -6.51 1.55
CA LEU A 302 -14.22 -6.64 2.69
C LEU A 302 -13.58 -8.03 2.75
N LEU A 303 -12.28 -8.07 3.02
CA LEU A 303 -11.52 -9.31 3.19
C LEU A 303 -11.05 -9.43 4.65
N PHE A 304 -11.78 -10.22 5.44
CA PHE A 304 -11.47 -10.41 6.85
C PHE A 304 -10.32 -11.39 7.05
N THR A 305 -9.41 -11.05 7.95
CA THR A 305 -8.35 -11.94 8.38
C THR A 305 -8.15 -11.85 9.89
N ALA A 306 -7.68 -12.94 10.48
CA ALA A 306 -7.30 -12.99 11.89
C ALA A 306 -6.43 -14.23 12.16
N ASN A 307 -5.23 -14.00 12.71
CA ASN A 307 -4.40 -15.05 13.27
C ASN A 307 -4.78 -15.25 14.74
N ILE A 308 -5.74 -16.12 15.00
CA ILE A 308 -6.19 -16.52 16.33
C ILE A 308 -5.66 -17.93 16.60
N TYR A 309 -4.95 -18.09 17.73
CA TYR A 309 -4.28 -19.34 18.10
C TYR A 309 -5.25 -20.52 18.29
N ASP A 310 -6.32 -20.30 19.07
CA ASP A 310 -7.32 -21.33 19.35
C ASP A 310 -8.34 -21.42 18.21
N HIS A 311 -8.51 -22.62 17.63
CA HIS A 311 -9.36 -22.81 16.46
C HIS A 311 -10.85 -22.58 16.78
N ALA A 312 -11.32 -22.98 17.96
CA ALA A 312 -12.72 -22.74 18.33
C ALA A 312 -13.02 -21.24 18.50
N ALA A 313 -12.11 -20.49 19.12
CA ALA A 313 -12.18 -19.03 19.20
C ALA A 313 -12.09 -18.39 17.81
N ARG A 314 -11.27 -18.95 16.91
CA ARG A 314 -11.17 -18.50 15.51
C ARG A 314 -12.49 -18.65 14.78
N LEU A 315 -13.12 -19.83 14.84
CA LEU A 315 -14.44 -20.06 14.27
C LEU A 315 -15.47 -19.07 14.85
N ARG A 316 -15.52 -18.95 16.17
CA ARG A 316 -16.44 -18.05 16.87
C ARG A 316 -16.27 -16.60 16.44
N SER A 317 -15.02 -16.14 16.25
CA SER A 317 -14.72 -14.80 15.78
C SER A 317 -15.32 -14.52 14.39
N PHE A 318 -15.10 -15.41 13.43
CA PHE A 318 -15.65 -15.25 12.07
C PHE A 318 -17.17 -15.41 12.02
N GLU A 319 -17.76 -16.23 12.90
CA GLU A 319 -19.22 -16.34 13.06
C GLU A 319 -19.84 -15.01 13.52
N ILE A 320 -19.30 -14.43 14.60
CA ILE A 320 -19.77 -13.16 15.15
C ILE A 320 -19.63 -12.05 14.11
N ALA A 321 -18.49 -11.98 13.42
CA ALA A 321 -18.27 -10.98 12.37
C ALA A 321 -19.30 -11.11 11.24
N ALA A 322 -19.63 -12.34 10.82
CA ALA A 322 -20.66 -12.55 9.80
C ALA A 322 -22.05 -12.15 10.28
N ALA A 323 -22.40 -12.47 11.53
CA ALA A 323 -23.68 -12.06 12.12
C ALA A 323 -23.81 -10.53 12.22
N ALA A 324 -22.77 -9.86 12.73
CA ALA A 324 -22.70 -8.41 12.84
C ALA A 324 -22.90 -7.72 11.47
N CYS A 325 -22.21 -8.19 10.43
CA CYS A 325 -22.34 -7.62 9.08
C CYS A 325 -23.74 -7.82 8.46
N ARG A 326 -24.44 -8.91 8.79
CA ARG A 326 -25.83 -9.11 8.35
C ARG A 326 -26.80 -8.13 9.01
N GLU A 327 -26.59 -7.78 10.27
CA GLU A 327 -27.44 -6.84 11.01
C GLU A 327 -27.28 -5.37 10.53
N LEU A 328 -26.07 -4.98 10.11
CA LEU A 328 -25.82 -3.67 9.50
C LEU A 328 -26.70 -3.42 8.28
N ASP A 329 -26.88 -4.44 7.43
CA ASP A 329 -27.70 -4.35 6.22
C ASP A 329 -29.17 -4.07 6.55
N VAL A 330 -29.72 -4.71 7.60
CA VAL A 330 -31.10 -4.48 8.05
C VAL A 330 -31.31 -3.04 8.53
N THR A 331 -30.30 -2.45 9.18
CA THR A 331 -30.41 -1.11 9.79
C THR A 331 -30.25 0.01 8.75
N LEU A 332 -29.33 -0.12 7.80
CA LEU A 332 -29.13 0.85 6.71
C LEU A 332 -30.33 0.92 5.75
N VAL A 333 -30.98 -0.21 5.46
CA VAL A 333 -32.21 -0.27 4.63
C VAL A 333 -33.37 0.48 5.31
N ARG A 334 -33.47 0.42 6.65
CA ARG A 334 -34.47 1.18 7.41
C ARG A 334 -34.20 2.68 7.41
N PHE A 335 -32.94 3.10 7.50
CA PHE A 335 -32.57 4.53 7.51
C PHE A 335 -32.73 5.20 6.14
N THR A 336 -32.35 4.53 5.05
CA THR A 336 -32.53 5.05 3.68
C THR A 336 -34.01 5.21 3.30
N SER A 337 -34.87 4.29 3.76
CA SER A 337 -36.32 4.41 3.59
C SER A 337 -36.91 5.62 4.35
N LEU A 338 -36.27 6.04 5.45
CA LEU A 338 -36.69 7.19 6.26
C LEU A 338 -36.14 8.52 5.70
N CYS A 339 -34.90 8.56 5.21
CA CYS A 339 -34.30 9.77 4.62
C CYS A 339 -34.92 10.14 3.26
N ALA A 340 -35.31 9.15 2.44
CA ALA A 340 -36.09 9.40 1.22
C ALA A 340 -37.45 10.06 1.50
N ALA A 341 -37.96 9.94 2.74
CA ALA A 341 -39.20 10.58 3.15
C ALA A 341 -39.02 12.02 3.66
N ILE A 342 -37.79 12.50 3.91
CA ILE A 342 -37.54 13.77 4.63
C ILE A 342 -36.78 14.84 3.82
N GLY A 343 -36.10 14.50 2.72
CA GLY A 343 -35.57 15.47 1.72
C GLY A 343 -34.86 16.73 2.26
N CYS A 344 -33.53 16.70 2.44
CA CYS A 344 -32.77 17.87 2.91
C CYS A 344 -31.47 18.14 2.10
N ASP A 345 -31.38 19.34 1.50
CA ASP A 345 -30.30 19.86 0.66
C ASP A 345 -29.25 20.67 1.44
N ALA A 346 -28.30 20.02 2.14
CA ALA A 346 -27.31 20.74 2.98
C ALA A 346 -25.83 20.35 2.74
N CYS A 347 -25.45 19.88 1.54
CA CYS A 347 -24.11 19.28 1.35
C CYS A 347 -23.12 20.06 0.45
N THR A 348 -23.46 21.25 -0.07
CA THR A 348 -22.74 21.80 -1.24
C THR A 348 -21.64 22.85 -0.96
N SER A 349 -21.47 23.35 0.27
CA SER A 349 -20.52 24.46 0.55
C SER A 349 -19.16 24.06 1.15
N ILE A 350 -18.97 22.80 1.58
CA ILE A 350 -17.74 22.34 2.24
C ILE A 350 -16.69 21.82 1.23
N GLY A 351 -17.09 21.47 0.00
CA GLY A 351 -16.24 20.77 -0.97
C GLY A 351 -15.20 21.60 -1.75
N LYS A 352 -15.29 22.95 -1.77
CA LYS A 352 -14.35 23.76 -2.58
C LYS A 352 -13.03 24.07 -1.86
N THR A 353 -13.06 24.27 -0.55
CA THR A 353 -11.86 24.57 0.25
C THR A 353 -10.99 23.32 0.48
N SER A 354 -11.60 22.12 0.50
CA SER A 354 -10.84 20.86 0.64
C SER A 354 -10.07 20.47 -0.63
N MET A 355 -10.60 20.80 -1.82
CA MET A 355 -9.98 20.45 -3.10
C MET A 355 -8.66 21.21 -3.32
N GLN A 356 -8.63 22.50 -3.00
CA GLN A 356 -7.45 23.36 -3.18
C GLN A 356 -6.33 23.02 -2.17
N PHE A 357 -6.70 22.65 -0.95
CA PHE A 357 -5.75 22.17 0.07
C PHE A 357 -5.15 20.80 -0.29
N GLN A 358 -5.96 19.91 -0.87
CA GLN A 358 -5.52 18.58 -1.34
C GLN A 358 -4.56 18.65 -2.53
N GLU A 359 -4.78 19.56 -3.49
CA GLU A 359 -3.87 19.77 -4.62
C GLU A 359 -2.52 20.32 -4.15
N ARG A 360 -2.52 21.31 -3.25
CA ARG A 360 -1.28 21.86 -2.67
C ARG A 360 -0.48 20.80 -1.90
N SER A 361 -1.13 20.00 -1.04
CA SER A 361 -0.44 18.91 -0.32
C SER A 361 0.11 17.82 -1.24
N LYS A 362 -0.55 17.54 -2.36
CA LYS A 362 -0.08 16.59 -3.38
C LYS A 362 1.17 17.10 -4.09
N SER A 363 1.15 18.36 -4.52
CA SER A 363 2.28 19.04 -5.15
C SER A 363 3.51 19.08 -4.26
N ILE A 364 3.32 19.33 -2.96
CA ILE A 364 4.39 19.33 -1.96
C ILE A 364 5.02 17.95 -1.83
N ARG A 365 4.21 16.88 -1.66
CA ARG A 365 4.74 15.51 -1.55
C ARG A 365 5.51 15.06 -2.78
N GLN A 366 5.04 15.44 -3.97
CA GLN A 366 5.72 15.11 -5.20
C GLN A 366 7.09 15.80 -5.29
N LEU A 367 7.16 17.08 -4.96
CA LEU A 367 8.43 17.81 -4.93
C LEU A 367 9.39 17.24 -3.87
N ALA A 368 8.86 16.82 -2.72
CA ALA A 368 9.62 16.16 -1.65
C ALA A 368 10.36 14.91 -2.16
N GLU A 369 9.69 14.09 -2.97
CA GLU A 369 10.29 12.87 -3.53
C GLU A 369 11.39 13.17 -4.54
N LEU A 370 11.18 14.16 -5.41
CA LEU A 370 12.14 14.51 -6.46
C LEU A 370 13.46 15.05 -5.90
N ILE A 371 13.40 15.83 -4.81
CA ILE A 371 14.59 16.42 -4.17
C ILE A 371 15.19 15.51 -3.09
N ARG A 372 14.49 14.44 -2.66
CA ARG A 372 14.94 13.53 -1.60
C ARG A 372 16.29 12.92 -1.94
N GLY A 373 17.24 12.99 -1.01
CA GLY A 373 18.58 12.41 -1.18
C GLY A 373 19.41 13.12 -2.26
N VAL A 374 19.19 14.42 -2.45
CA VAL A 374 20.08 15.31 -3.19
C VAL A 374 20.79 16.22 -2.17
N ASP A 375 22.04 15.89 -1.87
CA ASP A 375 22.76 16.45 -0.73
C ASP A 375 23.14 17.93 -0.90
N ILE A 376 23.26 18.39 -2.15
CA ILE A 376 23.67 19.75 -2.51
C ILE A 376 22.65 20.35 -3.47
N ALA A 377 22.12 21.51 -3.12
CA ALA A 377 21.29 22.35 -3.98
C ALA A 377 22.05 23.60 -4.40
N MET A 378 21.74 24.13 -5.59
CA MET A 378 22.22 25.43 -6.05
C MET A 378 21.24 26.52 -5.60
N PHE A 379 21.64 27.30 -4.61
CA PHE A 379 20.83 28.36 -4.02
C PHE A 379 21.15 29.71 -4.66
N THR A 380 20.14 30.33 -5.24
CA THR A 380 20.26 31.57 -6.03
C THR A 380 19.56 32.73 -5.33
N THR A 381 20.31 33.82 -5.14
CA THR A 381 19.85 35.11 -4.57
C THR A 381 20.02 36.24 -5.58
N VAL A 382 19.40 37.38 -5.33
CA VAL A 382 19.61 38.62 -6.10
C VAL A 382 20.63 39.50 -5.38
N SER A 383 21.76 39.83 -6.02
CA SER A 383 22.75 40.76 -5.47
C SER A 383 22.30 42.21 -5.56
N ALA A 384 22.97 43.11 -4.83
CA ALA A 384 22.63 44.53 -4.77
C ALA A 384 22.65 45.25 -6.14
N ASP A 385 23.43 44.73 -7.10
CA ASP A 385 23.48 45.21 -8.49
C ASP A 385 22.47 44.52 -9.42
N GLY A 386 21.56 43.71 -8.86
CA GLY A 386 20.48 43.03 -9.58
C GLY A 386 20.89 41.71 -10.26
N ARG A 387 22.12 41.25 -10.11
CA ARG A 387 22.55 39.97 -10.69
C ARG A 387 22.00 38.78 -9.90
N LEU A 388 21.73 37.68 -10.59
CA LEU A 388 21.47 36.39 -9.95
C LEU A 388 22.78 35.73 -9.56
N VAL A 389 22.94 35.37 -8.28
CA VAL A 389 24.15 34.74 -7.75
C VAL A 389 23.79 33.38 -7.19
N SER A 390 24.23 32.30 -7.85
CA SER A 390 23.97 30.92 -7.43
C SER A 390 25.17 30.31 -6.72
N ARG A 391 24.94 29.61 -5.60
CA ARG A 391 25.98 29.01 -4.75
C ARG A 391 25.52 27.65 -4.22
N PRO A 392 26.40 26.64 -4.12
CA PRO A 392 26.02 25.35 -3.55
C PRO A 392 25.74 25.49 -2.04
N LEU A 393 24.63 24.92 -1.57
CA LEU A 393 24.30 24.78 -0.15
C LEU A 393 23.88 23.34 0.14
N GLY A 394 24.25 22.85 1.32
CA GLY A 394 23.86 21.53 1.80
C GLY A 394 22.38 21.49 2.14
N THR A 395 21.65 20.55 1.55
CA THR A 395 20.24 20.29 1.84
C THR A 395 20.11 19.64 3.21
N GLN A 396 19.17 20.09 4.04
CA GLN A 396 18.88 19.42 5.31
C GLN A 396 17.87 18.29 5.09
N GLU A 397 18.10 17.13 5.71
CA GLU A 397 17.19 15.97 5.65
C GLU A 397 15.97 16.18 6.57
N VAL A 398 15.10 17.12 6.20
CA VAL A 398 13.78 17.28 6.81
C VAL A 398 12.67 16.89 5.85
N GLU A 399 11.54 16.46 6.41
CA GLU A 399 10.33 16.24 5.63
C GLU A 399 9.93 17.55 4.95
N PHE A 400 9.88 17.53 3.61
CA PHE A 400 9.50 18.71 2.85
C PHE A 400 7.98 18.90 2.92
N ASP A 401 7.57 19.93 3.63
CA ASP A 401 6.18 20.34 3.88
C ASP A 401 5.78 21.61 3.09
N GLY A 402 6.63 22.02 2.14
CA GLY A 402 6.53 23.27 1.40
C GLY A 402 7.64 24.27 1.75
N ASP A 403 8.39 24.01 2.82
CA ASP A 403 9.49 24.83 3.26
C ASP A 403 10.85 24.12 3.06
N LEU A 404 11.87 24.87 2.61
CA LEU A 404 13.26 24.40 2.49
C LEU A 404 14.13 25.10 3.53
N TRP A 405 15.04 24.34 4.11
CA TRP A 405 15.93 24.83 5.18
C TRP A 405 17.39 24.65 4.79
N PHE A 406 18.19 25.69 5.00
CA PHE A 406 19.63 25.69 4.78
C PHE A 406 20.35 26.36 5.95
N ALA A 407 21.55 25.89 6.27
CA ALA A 407 22.42 26.58 7.20
C ALA A 407 23.34 27.58 6.50
N THR A 408 23.60 28.72 7.13
CA THR A 408 24.49 29.75 6.60
C THR A 408 25.21 30.50 7.72
N ALA A 409 26.33 31.13 7.36
CA ALA A 409 27.07 32.02 8.25
C ALA A 409 26.41 33.41 8.27
N ALA A 410 26.33 34.05 9.44
CA ALA A 410 25.69 35.35 9.63
C ALA A 410 26.37 36.48 8.82
N ASP A 411 27.67 36.35 8.56
CA ASP A 411 28.47 37.27 7.74
C ASP A 411 28.46 36.92 6.24
N SER A 412 27.69 35.91 5.82
CA SER A 412 27.62 35.53 4.41
C SER A 412 26.91 36.62 3.57
N PRO A 413 27.42 36.96 2.36
CA PRO A 413 26.76 37.94 1.49
C PRO A 413 25.28 37.64 1.22
N LYS A 414 24.89 36.36 1.19
CA LYS A 414 23.49 35.95 0.98
C LYS A 414 22.54 36.40 2.08
N VAL A 415 23.03 36.62 3.30
CA VAL A 415 22.20 37.14 4.40
C VAL A 415 21.77 38.57 4.08
N ALA A 416 22.69 39.41 3.60
CA ALA A 416 22.38 40.76 3.16
C ALA A 416 21.54 40.78 1.87
N GLU A 417 21.83 39.88 0.92
CA GLU A 417 21.08 39.73 -0.33
C GLU A 417 19.61 39.36 -0.05
N ILE A 418 19.34 38.36 0.80
CA ILE A 418 17.98 37.93 1.18
C ILE A 418 17.22 39.03 1.93
N ALA A 419 17.92 39.80 2.78
CA ALA A 419 17.31 40.91 3.50
C ALA A 419 16.89 42.05 2.56
N ALA A 420 17.63 42.27 1.46
CA ALA A 420 17.34 43.28 0.46
C ALA A 420 16.27 42.81 -0.55
N ASP A 421 16.35 41.55 -0.99
CA ASP A 421 15.37 40.93 -1.89
C ASP A 421 15.12 39.48 -1.45
N PRO A 422 13.90 39.17 -0.94
CA PRO A 422 13.61 37.85 -0.42
C PRO A 422 13.45 36.80 -1.52
N ARG A 423 13.38 37.17 -2.81
CA ARG A 423 13.14 36.21 -3.90
C ARG A 423 14.37 35.33 -4.11
N VAL A 424 14.14 34.03 -4.14
CA VAL A 424 15.19 33.03 -4.34
C VAL A 424 14.77 31.94 -5.32
N ASN A 425 15.76 31.27 -5.87
CA ASN A 425 15.57 30.01 -6.58
C ASN A 425 16.50 28.93 -6.02
N VAL A 426 15.97 27.73 -5.83
CA VAL A 426 16.73 26.56 -5.38
C VAL A 426 16.67 25.49 -6.46
N ALA A 427 17.81 25.20 -7.08
CA ALA A 427 17.90 24.19 -8.12
C ALA A 427 18.56 22.90 -7.60
N TYR A 428 17.93 21.77 -7.87
CA TYR A 428 18.44 20.42 -7.62
C TYR A 428 18.73 19.76 -8.96
N ALA A 429 19.91 19.14 -9.07
CA ALA A 429 20.29 18.36 -10.24
C ALA A 429 20.87 17.03 -9.78
N SER A 430 20.24 15.93 -10.17
CA SER A 430 20.72 14.59 -9.88
C SER A 430 20.84 13.77 -11.15
N ALA A 431 22.06 13.71 -11.70
CA ALA A 431 22.35 12.93 -12.90
C ALA A 431 22.08 11.42 -12.69
N SER A 432 22.31 10.89 -11.48
CA SER A 432 22.07 9.48 -11.15
C SER A 432 20.58 9.13 -11.10
N LYS A 433 19.72 10.06 -10.67
CA LYS A 433 18.26 9.91 -10.67
C LYS A 433 17.61 10.34 -11.99
N ASN A 434 18.37 11.02 -12.85
CA ASN A 434 17.89 11.69 -14.05
C ASN A 434 16.74 12.68 -13.74
N THR A 435 16.88 13.39 -12.61
CA THR A 435 15.88 14.31 -12.06
C THR A 435 16.48 15.70 -11.90
N TYR A 436 15.78 16.72 -12.41
CA TYR A 436 16.16 18.13 -12.29
C TYR A 436 14.96 18.92 -11.79
N VAL A 437 15.18 19.77 -10.80
CA VAL A 437 14.12 20.54 -10.13
C VAL A 437 14.60 21.98 -9.94
N SER A 438 13.73 22.95 -10.19
CA SER A 438 13.95 24.36 -9.91
C SER A 438 12.78 24.89 -9.09
N VAL A 439 13.03 25.22 -7.82
CA VAL A 439 12.03 25.73 -6.89
C VAL A 439 12.17 27.25 -6.79
N ALA A 440 11.12 27.99 -7.13
CA ALA A 440 11.04 29.43 -6.91
C ALA A 440 10.27 29.73 -5.62
N GLY A 441 10.73 30.71 -4.85
CA GLY A 441 10.09 31.07 -3.60
C GLY A 441 10.68 32.31 -2.95
N THR A 442 10.33 32.49 -1.67
CA THR A 442 10.84 33.59 -0.85
C THR A 442 11.60 33.08 0.36
N ALA A 443 12.75 33.69 0.65
CA ALA A 443 13.62 33.31 1.74
C ALA A 443 13.61 34.35 2.86
N ARG A 444 13.91 33.88 4.07
CA ARG A 444 14.14 34.71 5.25
C ARG A 444 15.22 34.06 6.12
N VAL A 445 16.06 34.89 6.72
CA VAL A 445 17.11 34.44 7.63
C VAL A 445 16.56 34.41 9.05
N ILE A 446 16.70 33.27 9.71
CA ILE A 446 16.16 32.99 11.03
C ILE A 446 17.30 32.60 11.96
N HIS A 447 17.20 33.07 13.21
CA HIS A 447 18.02 32.63 14.32
C HIS A 447 17.10 32.01 15.37
N ASP A 448 16.77 30.74 15.17
CA ASP A 448 15.87 29.97 16.03
C ASP A 448 16.62 28.77 16.61
N ARG A 449 16.75 28.75 17.94
CA ARG A 449 17.50 27.71 18.62
C ARG A 449 16.85 26.34 18.51
N ALA A 450 15.53 26.25 18.67
CA ALA A 450 14.82 24.98 18.59
C ALA A 450 14.95 24.37 17.19
N LYS A 451 14.85 25.21 16.15
CA LYS A 451 15.01 24.75 14.78
C LYS A 451 16.45 24.38 14.43
N ILE A 452 17.44 25.08 14.98
CA ILE A 452 18.85 24.68 14.86
C ILE A 452 19.08 23.31 15.52
N ASP A 453 18.50 23.08 16.70
CA ASP A 453 18.65 21.81 17.42
C ASP A 453 18.04 20.64 16.64
N GLU A 454 16.90 20.85 15.98
CA GLU A 454 16.20 19.92 15.10
C GLU A 454 17.01 19.59 13.82
N LEU A 455 17.54 20.62 13.15
CA LEU A 455 18.20 20.48 11.84
C LEU A 455 19.67 20.09 11.91
N TRP A 456 20.29 20.17 13.08
CA TRP A 456 21.73 19.97 13.20
C TRP A 456 22.19 18.55 12.86
N SER A 457 23.14 18.44 11.93
CA SER A 457 23.85 17.20 11.65
C SER A 457 25.34 17.30 12.02
N PRO A 458 26.01 16.18 12.37
CA PRO A 458 27.45 16.17 12.64
C PRO A 458 28.30 16.74 11.48
N ALA A 459 27.83 16.65 10.24
CA ALA A 459 28.51 17.20 9.06
C ALA A 459 28.61 18.74 9.09
N MET A 460 27.65 19.41 9.72
CA MET A 460 27.64 20.88 9.81
C MET A 460 28.77 21.43 10.69
N LYS A 461 29.32 20.61 11.60
CA LYS A 461 30.44 20.99 12.46
C LYS A 461 31.70 21.39 11.68
N VAL A 462 31.85 20.91 10.45
CA VAL A 462 32.95 21.29 9.55
C VAL A 462 32.89 22.77 9.17
N PHE A 463 31.68 23.32 9.06
CA PHE A 463 31.44 24.72 8.66
C PHE A 463 31.20 25.65 9.85
N PHE A 464 30.78 25.08 10.99
CA PHE A 464 30.50 25.79 12.23
C PHE A 464 31.27 25.13 13.39
N PRO A 465 32.54 25.52 13.61
CA PRO A 465 33.42 24.90 14.62
C PRO A 465 32.86 24.98 16.04
N GLY A 466 32.06 26.01 16.35
CA GLY A 466 31.35 26.17 17.62
C GLY A 466 30.18 25.20 17.81
N GLY A 467 29.88 24.35 16.82
CA GLY A 467 28.78 23.39 16.89
C GLY A 467 27.41 24.06 16.76
N LYS A 468 26.39 23.48 17.41
CA LYS A 468 25.02 24.04 17.47
C LYS A 468 24.98 25.45 18.10
N ASP A 469 26.00 25.76 18.91
CA ASP A 469 26.16 27.01 19.65
C ASP A 469 27.01 28.06 18.91
N ASP A 470 27.43 27.78 17.67
CA ASP A 470 28.26 28.72 16.92
C ASP A 470 27.52 30.05 16.72
N PRO A 471 28.07 31.19 17.21
CA PRO A 471 27.39 32.48 17.13
C PRO A 471 27.18 32.96 15.68
N ASN A 472 27.91 32.38 14.73
CA ASN A 472 27.79 32.67 13.32
C ASN A 472 26.74 31.79 12.60
N LEU A 473 26.19 30.77 13.25
CA LEU A 473 25.19 29.89 12.64
C LEU A 473 23.84 30.60 12.48
N ARG A 474 23.31 30.62 11.26
CA ARG A 474 21.96 31.06 10.91
C ARG A 474 21.26 30.02 10.06
N LEU A 475 19.94 30.04 10.05
CA LEU A 475 19.12 29.25 9.15
C LEU A 475 18.51 30.15 8.08
N ILE A 476 18.50 29.68 6.84
CA ILE A 476 17.70 30.24 5.77
C ILE A 476 16.46 29.37 5.64
N HIS A 477 15.31 30.00 5.75
CA HIS A 477 14.01 29.40 5.54
C HIS A 477 13.44 29.89 4.22
N VAL A 478 13.26 28.98 3.26
CA VAL A 478 12.61 29.26 1.98
C VAL A 478 11.20 28.71 2.00
N ARG A 479 10.23 29.58 1.75
CA ARG A 479 8.86 29.17 1.44
C ARG A 479 8.74 28.96 -0.07
N ALA A 480 8.49 27.72 -0.49
CA ALA A 480 8.32 27.42 -1.91
C ALA A 480 6.99 28.00 -2.43
N GLU A 481 7.03 28.64 -3.60
CA GLU A 481 5.86 29.21 -4.26
C GLU A 481 5.51 28.46 -5.55
N SER A 482 6.51 27.99 -6.28
CA SER A 482 6.32 27.14 -7.45
C SER A 482 7.55 26.27 -7.67
N ALA A 483 7.41 25.18 -8.42
CA ALA A 483 8.53 24.39 -8.86
C ALA A 483 8.36 23.92 -10.30
N GLU A 484 9.45 23.95 -11.05
CA GLU A 484 9.56 23.29 -12.34
C GLU A 484 10.44 22.06 -12.20
N TYR A 485 10.05 20.97 -12.85
CA TYR A 485 10.86 19.76 -12.81
C TYR A 485 10.82 18.99 -14.12
N TRP A 486 11.87 18.21 -14.32
CA TRP A 486 12.01 17.24 -15.39
C TRP A 486 12.43 15.90 -14.80
N ASP A 487 11.71 14.83 -15.15
CA ASP A 487 11.97 13.45 -14.77
C ASP A 487 12.03 12.59 -16.04
N GLY A 488 13.24 12.19 -16.42
CA GLY A 488 13.48 11.55 -17.72
C GLY A 488 12.97 10.09 -17.82
N PRO A 489 13.11 9.45 -19.00
CA PRO A 489 12.57 8.11 -19.29
C PRO A 489 13.12 6.99 -18.37
N SER A 490 14.25 7.22 -17.69
CA SER A 490 14.85 6.30 -16.73
C SER A 490 14.37 6.49 -15.29
N GLY A 491 13.59 7.53 -15.01
CA GLY A 491 12.93 7.79 -13.73
C GLY A 491 11.72 6.88 -13.50
N LEU A 492 11.22 6.85 -12.26
CA LEU A 492 10.16 5.93 -11.83
C LEU A 492 8.82 6.20 -12.56
N LEU A 493 8.49 7.48 -12.79
CA LEU A 493 7.33 7.89 -13.59
C LEU A 493 7.60 7.78 -15.09
N GLY A 494 8.83 8.10 -15.53
CA GLY A 494 9.25 8.01 -16.93
C GLY A 494 9.15 6.59 -17.49
N LYS A 495 9.59 5.58 -16.73
CA LYS A 495 9.48 4.16 -17.13
C LYS A 495 8.02 3.71 -17.25
N ALA A 496 7.17 4.04 -16.27
CA ALA A 496 5.76 3.66 -16.29
C ALA A 496 5.03 4.24 -17.51
N LEU A 497 5.32 5.49 -17.89
CA LEU A 497 4.71 6.14 -19.05
C LEU A 497 5.31 5.63 -20.38
N TYR A 498 6.63 5.41 -20.43
CA TYR A 498 7.34 4.89 -21.59
C TYR A 498 6.81 3.51 -22.00
N PHE A 499 6.58 2.61 -21.04
CA PHE A 499 6.01 1.28 -21.32
C PHE A 499 4.55 1.31 -21.76
N VAL A 500 3.76 2.28 -21.26
CA VAL A 500 2.37 2.46 -21.68
C VAL A 500 2.29 2.97 -23.12
N MET A 501 3.15 3.91 -23.53
CA MET A 501 3.14 4.41 -24.91
C MET A 501 3.70 3.38 -25.88
N THR A 502 4.81 2.69 -25.56
CA THR A 502 5.35 1.63 -26.44
C THR A 502 4.42 0.42 -26.60
N ALA A 503 3.50 0.20 -25.66
CA ALA A 503 2.50 -0.86 -25.76
C ALA A 503 1.21 -0.43 -26.53
N VAL A 504 1.00 0.88 -26.78
CA VAL A 504 -0.30 1.39 -27.25
C VAL A 504 -0.21 2.32 -28.47
N THR A 505 0.89 3.03 -28.72
CA THR A 505 1.02 3.99 -29.86
C THR A 505 2.47 4.20 -30.33
N ASP A 506 2.69 4.28 -31.66
CA ASP A 506 3.97 4.61 -32.34
C ASP A 506 4.39 6.10 -32.23
N ASP A 507 4.00 6.83 -31.18
CA ASP A 507 4.32 8.25 -31.02
C ASP A 507 5.32 8.46 -29.85
N THR A 508 6.50 9.00 -30.18
CA THR A 508 7.62 9.24 -29.26
C THR A 508 7.75 10.71 -28.84
N GLY A 509 6.81 11.57 -29.24
CA GLY A 509 6.97 13.03 -29.19
C GLY A 509 6.75 13.74 -27.85
N SER A 510 6.22 13.10 -26.79
CA SER A 510 5.79 13.84 -25.57
C SER A 510 6.75 13.75 -24.36
N LEU A 511 7.98 13.24 -24.53
CA LEU A 511 8.91 12.97 -23.42
C LEU A 511 9.81 14.16 -23.04
N SER A 512 9.67 15.33 -23.67
CA SER A 512 10.61 16.47 -23.54
C SER A 512 10.13 17.65 -22.69
N ASP A 513 8.88 17.69 -22.22
CA ASP A 513 8.33 18.92 -21.62
C ASP A 513 8.55 19.00 -20.10
N ASN A 514 9.06 20.16 -19.66
CA ASN A 514 9.16 20.52 -18.25
C ASN A 514 7.76 20.62 -17.63
N ARG A 515 7.59 20.11 -16.41
CA ARG A 515 6.32 20.18 -15.68
C ARG A 515 6.39 21.28 -14.63
N VAL A 516 5.34 22.11 -14.59
CA VAL A 516 5.20 23.23 -13.64
C VAL A 516 4.24 22.83 -12.54
N VAL A 517 4.59 23.15 -11.29
CA VAL A 517 3.81 22.91 -10.10
C VAL A 517 3.62 24.23 -9.36
N ASP A 518 2.36 24.61 -9.11
CA ASP A 518 2.01 25.74 -8.24
C ASP A 518 1.91 25.27 -6.79
N LEU A 519 2.56 25.99 -5.87
CA LEU A 519 2.65 25.68 -4.43
C LEU A 519 2.04 26.79 -3.55
N LYS A 520 1.46 27.83 -4.17
CA LYS A 520 0.87 28.97 -3.47
C LYS A 520 -0.34 28.61 -2.61
#